data_AF-A0A662VIS5-F1
#
_entry.id   AF-A0A662VIS5-F1
#
_cell.length_a   1.000
_cell.length_b   1.000
_cell.length_c   1.000
_cell.angle_alpha   90.00
_cell.angle_beta   90.00
_cell.angle_gamma   90.00
#
_symmetry.space_group_name_H-M   'P 1'
#
loop_
_entity.id
_entity.type
_entity.pdbx_description
1 polymer ?
#
loop_
_entity_poly.entity_id
_entity_poly.type
_entity_poly.pdbx_seq_one_letter_code
_entity_poly.pdbx_strand_id
1 'polypeptide(L)'
;IEDAKLAGVDKIADEVLTNGKGAIGVIEEELPQITLERLENADIIIAKGMANYESLSESRFKPIAFLLTAKCEPVAKDIGVKVGDMVAMLKG
;
A
#
# COMPACT_ATOMS: atom_id res chain seq x y z
N ILE A 1 -1.10 8.55 -12.09
CA ILE A 1 -1.13 9.97 -11.65
C ILE A 1 -2.35 10.70 -12.18
N GLU A 2 -2.71 10.56 -13.46
CA GLU A 2 -3.88 11.24 -14.04
C GLU A 2 -5.17 11.01 -13.25
N ASP A 3 -5.49 9.76 -12.91
CA ASP A 3 -6.67 9.41 -12.09
C ASP A 3 -6.66 10.08 -10.71
N ALA A 4 -5.48 10.23 -10.10
CA ALA A 4 -5.34 10.88 -8.81
C ALA A 4 -5.71 12.38 -8.89
N LYS A 5 -5.33 13.05 -9.99
CA LYS A 5 -5.72 14.45 -10.25
C LYS A 5 -7.21 14.58 -10.55
N LEU A 6 -7.77 13.66 -11.34
CA LEU A 6 -9.21 13.62 -11.62
C LEU A 6 -10.02 13.45 -10.33
N ALA A 7 -9.54 12.64 -9.38
CA ALA A 7 -10.13 12.45 -8.07
C ALA A 7 -9.84 13.61 -7.07
N GLY A 8 -9.02 14.59 -7.45
CA GLY A 8 -8.66 15.73 -6.61
C GLY A 8 -7.69 15.40 -5.47
N VAL A 9 -6.92 14.30 -5.57
CA VAL A 9 -5.92 13.92 -4.57
C VAL A 9 -4.83 14.98 -4.46
N ASP A 10 -4.45 15.60 -5.59
CA ASP A 10 -3.47 16.69 -5.68
C ASP A 10 -3.90 17.99 -5.00
N LYS A 11 -5.17 18.09 -4.57
CA LYS A 11 -5.68 19.23 -3.79
C LYS A 11 -5.64 19.00 -2.28
N ILE A 12 -5.38 17.76 -1.86
CA ILE A 12 -5.41 17.33 -0.46
C ILE A 12 -4.04 16.88 0.00
N ALA A 13 -3.37 16.06 -0.81
CA ALA A 13 -2.02 15.59 -0.54
C ALA A 13 -0.99 16.67 -0.91
N ASP A 14 0.02 16.85 -0.06
CA ASP A 14 1.14 17.76 -0.34
C ASP A 14 1.94 17.31 -1.57
N GLU A 15 2.01 16.00 -1.82
CA GLU A 15 2.71 15.39 -2.95
C GLU A 15 1.92 14.23 -3.56
N VAL A 16 2.00 14.10 -4.90
CA VAL A 16 1.47 12.94 -5.64
C VAL A 16 2.61 12.28 -6.40
N LEU A 17 3.05 11.13 -5.89
CA LEU A 17 4.17 10.36 -6.43
C LEU A 17 3.69 9.10 -7.18
N THR A 18 4.61 8.39 -7.81
CA THR A 18 4.37 7.13 -8.53
C THR A 18 5.27 6.02 -7.98
N ASN A 19 4.87 4.76 -8.16
CA ASN A 19 5.71 3.59 -7.88
C ASN A 19 6.70 3.28 -9.02
N GLY A 20 6.89 4.23 -9.95
CA GLY A 20 7.82 4.10 -11.05
C GLY A 20 7.16 3.49 -12.27
N LYS A 21 7.48 2.22 -12.56
CA LYS A 21 7.09 1.53 -13.79
C LYS A 21 5.66 0.96 -13.78
N GLY A 22 4.88 1.20 -12.73
CA GLY A 22 3.50 0.74 -12.64
C GLY A 22 3.36 -0.73 -12.23
N ALA A 23 4.25 -1.23 -11.37
CA ALA A 23 4.12 -2.55 -10.78
C ALA A 23 2.78 -2.75 -10.06
N ILE A 24 2.30 -4.00 -10.02
CA ILE A 24 1.17 -4.39 -9.18
C ILE A 24 1.69 -4.54 -7.74
N GLY A 25 1.22 -3.68 -6.84
CA GLY A 25 1.80 -3.56 -5.50
C GLY A 25 3.04 -2.66 -5.49
N VAL A 26 4.01 -2.99 -4.64
CA VAL A 26 5.27 -2.26 -4.53
C VAL A 26 6.43 -3.21 -4.78
N ILE A 27 7.30 -2.85 -5.73
CA ILE A 27 8.60 -3.47 -5.95
C ILE A 27 9.62 -2.39 -5.60
N GLU A 28 10.36 -2.58 -4.52
CA GLU A 28 11.25 -1.56 -3.95
C GLU A 28 12.28 -1.08 -4.96
N GLU A 29 12.82 -1.99 -5.77
CA GLU A 29 13.84 -1.72 -6.80
C GLU A 29 13.32 -0.90 -7.98
N GLU A 30 11.99 -0.82 -8.17
CA GLU A 30 11.37 -0.03 -9.23
C GLU A 30 10.90 1.34 -8.76
N LEU A 31 10.95 1.61 -7.45
CA LEU A 31 10.54 2.88 -6.90
C LEU A 31 11.47 4.01 -7.36
N PRO A 32 10.91 5.16 -7.79
CA PRO A 32 11.69 6.38 -7.90
C PRO A 32 12.31 6.72 -6.54
N GLN A 33 13.54 7.23 -6.56
CA GLN A 33 14.29 7.57 -5.35
C GLN A 33 13.48 8.43 -4.36
N ILE A 34 12.76 9.44 -4.87
CA ILE A 34 11.89 10.29 -4.04
C ILE A 34 10.77 9.51 -3.35
N THR A 35 10.14 8.54 -4.03
CA THR A 35 9.08 7.73 -3.45
C THR A 35 9.64 6.79 -2.37
N LEU A 36 10.80 6.20 -2.62
CA LEU A 36 11.49 5.36 -1.64
C LEU A 36 11.81 6.16 -0.37
N GLU A 37 12.40 7.34 -0.51
CA GLU A 37 12.71 8.24 0.62
C GLU A 37 11.45 8.63 1.41
N ARG A 38 10.33 8.89 0.73
CA ARG A 38 9.05 9.16 1.43
C ARG A 38 8.52 7.97 2.20
N LEU A 39 8.67 6.74 1.67
CA LEU A 39 8.26 5.53 2.38
C LEU A 39 9.17 5.24 3.59
N GLU A 40 10.49 5.43 3.46
CA GLU A 40 11.45 5.20 4.55
C GLU A 40 11.26 6.16 5.73
N ASN A 41 10.89 7.40 5.45
CA ASN A 41 10.72 8.45 6.47
C ASN A 41 9.27 8.61 6.94
N ALA A 42 8.34 7.79 6.46
CA ALA A 42 6.95 7.89 6.86
C ALA A 42 6.75 7.40 8.30
N ASP A 43 6.12 8.22 9.14
CA ASP A 43 5.69 7.80 10.48
C ASP A 43 4.64 6.67 10.42
N ILE A 44 3.86 6.63 9.34
CA ILE A 44 2.87 5.58 9.05
C ILE A 44 2.62 5.48 7.55
N ILE A 45 2.50 4.26 7.05
CA ILE A 45 2.09 3.97 5.67
C ILE A 45 0.67 3.41 5.67
N ILE A 46 -0.20 3.90 4.79
CA ILE A 46 -1.54 3.33 4.58
C ILE A 46 -1.55 2.57 3.25
N ALA A 47 -1.53 1.24 3.32
CA ALA A 47 -1.49 0.35 2.16
C ALA A 47 -2.90 -0.16 1.81
N LYS A 48 -3.37 0.14 0.59
CA LYS A 48 -4.72 -0.23 0.13
C LYS A 48 -4.71 -1.46 -0.77
N GLY A 49 -5.56 -2.44 -0.47
CA GLY A 49 -5.79 -3.62 -1.32
C GLY A 49 -4.78 -4.76 -1.14
N MET A 50 -5.09 -5.92 -1.73
CA MET A 50 -4.34 -7.16 -1.51
C MET A 50 -2.92 -7.14 -2.11
N ALA A 51 -2.74 -6.55 -3.30
CA ALA A 51 -1.40 -6.49 -3.92
C ALA A 51 -0.38 -5.71 -3.07
N ASN A 52 -0.81 -4.61 -2.44
CA ASN A 52 0.03 -3.86 -1.51
C ASN A 52 0.27 -4.64 -0.21
N TYR A 53 -0.74 -5.39 0.27
CA TYR A 53 -0.55 -6.29 1.40
C TYR A 53 0.50 -7.36 1.11
N GLU A 54 0.35 -8.09 0.01
CA GLU A 54 1.24 -9.19 -0.36
C GLU A 54 2.69 -8.73 -0.60
N SER A 55 2.88 -7.53 -1.16
CA SER A 55 4.22 -6.98 -1.40
C SER A 55 4.86 -6.32 -0.18
N LEU A 56 4.08 -5.74 0.74
CA LEU A 56 4.62 -4.96 1.86
C LEU A 56 4.53 -5.68 3.21
N SER A 57 3.74 -6.73 3.36
CA SER A 57 3.52 -7.42 4.65
C SER A 57 4.84 -7.90 5.27
N GLU A 58 5.77 -8.35 4.45
CA GLU A 58 7.10 -8.82 4.86
C GLU A 58 8.23 -7.82 4.53
N SER A 59 7.88 -6.59 4.14
CA SER A 59 8.87 -5.56 3.84
C SER A 59 9.50 -4.95 5.10
N ARG A 60 10.59 -4.20 4.89
CA ARG A 60 11.25 -3.43 5.96
C ARG A 60 10.51 -2.15 6.34
N PHE A 61 9.55 -1.68 5.53
CA PHE A 61 8.81 -0.45 5.80
C PHE A 61 7.80 -0.70 6.90
N LYS A 62 7.90 0.06 7.99
CA LYS A 62 7.04 -0.09 9.18
C LYS A 62 6.97 1.24 9.94
N PRO A 63 5.83 1.58 10.57
CA PRO A 63 4.60 0.80 10.65
C PRO A 63 3.68 0.97 9.42
N ILE A 64 2.95 -0.09 9.05
CA ILE A 64 1.99 -0.08 7.93
C ILE A 64 0.58 -0.44 8.40
N ALA A 65 -0.40 0.40 8.07
CA ALA A 65 -1.82 0.12 8.15
C ALA A 65 -2.34 -0.46 6.84
N PHE A 66 -2.73 -1.73 6.83
CA PHE A 66 -3.34 -2.41 5.70
C PHE A 66 -4.85 -2.25 5.71
N LEU A 67 -5.39 -1.72 4.61
CA LEU A 67 -6.81 -1.50 4.39
C LEU A 67 -7.26 -2.27 3.14
N LEU A 68 -7.96 -3.39 3.31
CA LEU A 68 -8.31 -4.29 2.21
C LEU A 68 -9.59 -5.08 2.48
N THR A 69 -10.09 -5.75 1.44
CA THR A 69 -11.05 -6.84 1.58
C THR A 69 -10.33 -8.14 1.24
N ALA A 70 -10.42 -9.16 2.09
CA ALA A 70 -9.79 -10.46 1.85
C ALA A 70 -10.59 -11.24 0.79
N LYS A 71 -10.27 -11.07 -0.50
CA LYS A 71 -11.07 -11.61 -1.61
C LYS A 71 -10.76 -13.06 -1.97
N CYS A 72 -9.70 -13.63 -1.40
CA CYS A 72 -9.27 -15.00 -1.67
C CYS A 72 -8.87 -15.72 -0.38
N GLU A 73 -8.97 -17.04 -0.39
CA GLU A 73 -8.64 -17.89 0.76
C GLU A 73 -7.18 -17.73 1.24
N PRO A 74 -6.15 -17.60 0.36
CA PRO A 74 -4.78 -17.42 0.81
C PRO A 74 -4.61 -16.17 1.68
N VAL A 75 -5.07 -15.01 1.21
CA VAL A 75 -4.96 -13.75 1.95
C VAL A 75 -5.82 -13.78 3.22
N ALA A 76 -7.03 -14.34 3.14
CA ALA A 76 -7.90 -14.46 4.32
C ALA A 76 -7.25 -15.32 5.41
N LYS A 77 -6.67 -16.46 5.03
CA LYS A 77 -5.97 -17.37 5.95
C LYS A 77 -4.71 -16.73 6.54
N ASP A 78 -3.93 -16.02 5.73
CA ASP A 78 -2.71 -15.34 6.15
C ASP A 78 -2.98 -14.26 7.20
N ILE A 79 -4.05 -13.47 7.01
CA ILE A 79 -4.48 -12.44 7.96
C ILE A 79 -5.24 -13.04 9.16
N GLY A 80 -5.84 -14.23 9.02
CA GLY A 80 -6.67 -14.86 10.04
C GLY A 80 -8.12 -14.40 10.06
N VAL A 81 -8.67 -14.04 8.89
CA VAL A 81 -10.07 -13.59 8.68
C VAL A 81 -10.81 -14.51 7.70
N LYS A 82 -12.08 -14.25 7.43
CA LYS A 82 -12.86 -14.97 6.41
C LYS A 82 -12.77 -14.28 5.06
N VAL A 83 -12.94 -15.05 3.99
CA VAL A 83 -13.08 -14.48 2.64
C VAL A 83 -14.29 -13.55 2.62
N GLY A 84 -14.10 -12.33 2.11
CA GLY A 84 -15.10 -11.27 2.07
C GLY A 84 -15.00 -10.27 3.22
N ASP A 85 -14.26 -10.57 4.30
CA ASP A 85 -14.11 -9.65 5.42
C ASP A 85 -13.35 -8.38 4.99
N MET A 86 -13.82 -7.23 5.48
CA MET A 86 -13.10 -5.96 5.39
C MET A 86 -12.12 -5.87 6.55
N VAL A 87 -10.87 -5.53 6.24
CA VAL A 87 -9.75 -5.53 7.17
C VAL A 87 -9.19 -4.11 7.26
N ALA A 88 -8.99 -3.67 8.50
CA ALA A 88 -8.13 -2.55 8.85
C ALA A 88 -7.16 -3.02 9.94
N MET A 89 -5.90 -3.27 9.56
CA MET A 89 -4.90 -3.89 10.43
C MET A 89 -3.60 -3.09 10.43
N LEU A 90 -3.08 -2.74 11.61
CA LEU A 90 -1.77 -2.11 11.78
C LEU A 90 -0.70 -3.19 12.03
N LYS A 91 0.34 -3.24 11.21
CA LYS A 91 1.52 -4.09 11.38
C LYS A 91 2.72 -3.20 11.70
N GLY A 92 3.30 -3.41 12.88
CA GLY A 92 4.50 -2.73 13.38
C GLY A 92 5.78 -3.52 13.17
#